data_AF-A0A4V6HR90-F1
#
_entry.id   AF-A0A4V6HR90-F1
#
_cell.length_a   1.000
_cell.length_b   1.000
_cell.length_c   1.000
_cell.angle_alpha   90.00
_cell.angle_beta   90.00
_cell.angle_gamma   90.00
#
_symmetry.space_group_name_H-M   'P 1'
#
loop_
_entity.id
_entity.type
_entity.pdbx_description
1 polymer ?
#
loop_
_entity_poly.entity_id
_entity_poly.type
_entity_poly.pdbx_seq_one_letter_code
_entity_poly.pdbx_strand_id
1 'polypeptide(L)' 'MPERKQLRTRRTYTSEFKQQLVDLYRSGKRKCDIIHAYDIASSLLDKWIAQSDKSGSFH' A
#
# COMPACT_ATOMS: atom_id res chain seq x y z
N MET A 1 -3.87 -28.73 14.49
CA MET A 1 -2.66 -28.51 13.67
C MET A 1 -2.64 -27.03 13.30
N PRO A 2 -1.71 -26.19 13.80
CA PRO A 2 -1.70 -24.79 13.41
C PRO A 2 -1.16 -24.70 11.97
N GLU A 3 -1.97 -24.11 11.10
CA GLU A 3 -1.65 -23.91 9.68
C GLU A 3 -0.29 -23.21 9.53
N ARG A 4 0.58 -23.83 8.74
CA ARG A 4 1.86 -23.26 8.31
C ARG A 4 1.54 -21.95 7.61
N LYS A 5 1.75 -20.84 8.31
CA LYS A 5 1.70 -19.48 7.77
C LYS A 5 2.66 -19.48 6.57
N GLN A 6 2.13 -19.60 5.36
CA GLN A 6 2.93 -19.54 4.15
C GLN A 6 3.77 -18.28 4.26
N LEU A 7 5.10 -18.43 4.14
CA LEU A 7 6.01 -17.32 3.98
C LEU A 7 5.55 -16.57 2.73
N ARG A 8 4.70 -15.56 2.91
CA ARG A 8 4.19 -14.71 1.83
C ARG A 8 5.44 -14.20 1.13
N THR A 9 5.69 -14.71 -0.08
CA THR A 9 6.74 -14.24 -0.97
C THR A 9 6.68 -12.73 -0.93
N ARG A 10 7.82 -12.09 -0.60
CA ARG A 10 7.90 -10.64 -0.37
C ARG A 10 7.20 -9.96 -1.56
N ARG A 11 5.98 -9.43 -1.36
CA ARG A 11 5.26 -8.71 -2.42
C ARG A 11 6.09 -7.46 -2.68
N THR A 12 6.90 -7.49 -3.74
CA THR A 12 7.70 -6.34 -4.14
C THR A 12 6.75 -5.34 -4.80
N TYR A 13 6.26 -4.38 -4.02
CA TYR A 13 5.47 -3.29 -4.56
C TYR A 13 6.43 -2.29 -5.22
N THR A 14 6.28 -2.09 -6.52
CA THR A 14 7.04 -1.08 -7.28
C THR A 14 6.69 0.32 -6.78
N SER A 15 7.61 1.26 -6.97
CA SER A 15 7.40 2.68 -6.64
C SER A 15 6.17 3.26 -7.35
N GLU A 16 5.97 2.91 -8.63
CA GLU A 16 4.77 3.28 -9.39
C GLU A 16 3.47 2.76 -8.76
N PHE A 17 3.46 1.50 -8.30
CA PHE A 17 2.28 0.93 -7.65
C PHE A 17 1.93 1.65 -6.34
N LYS A 18 2.97 2.02 -5.56
CA LYS A 18 2.78 2.83 -4.35
C LYS A 18 2.23 4.21 -4.68
N GLN A 19 2.74 4.85 -5.74
CA GLN A 19 2.24 6.15 -6.22
C GLN A 19 0.79 6.06 -6.67
N GLN A 20 0.40 5.04 -7.45
CA GLN A 20 -0.98 4.87 -7.88
C GLN A 20 -1.95 4.78 -6.70
N LEU A 21 -1.58 4.09 -5.63
CA LEU A 21 -2.45 3.94 -4.45
C LEU A 21 -2.55 5.22 -3.63
N VAL A 22 -1.44 5.95 -3.49
CA VAL A 22 -1.45 7.27 -2.86
C VAL A 22 -2.24 8.28 -3.69
N ASP A 23 -2.10 8.25 -5.02
CA ASP A 23 -2.82 9.13 -5.93
C ASP A 23 -4.33 8.86 -5.87
N LEU A 24 -4.75 7.59 -5.85
CA LEU A 24 -6.14 7.19 -5.60
C LEU A 24 -6.66 7.78 -4.28
N TYR A 25 -5.86 7.73 -3.21
CA TYR A 25 -6.23 8.34 -1.93
C TYR A 25 -6.32 9.86 -2.02
N ARG A 26 -5.34 10.53 -2.67
CA ARG A 26 -5.31 11.99 -2.87
C ARG A 26 -6.44 12.49 -3.77
N SER A 27 -6.89 11.66 -4.71
CA SER A 27 -8.05 11.89 -5.58
C SER A 27 -9.38 11.87 -4.80
N GLY A 28 -9.36 11.46 -3.52
CA GLY A 28 -10.53 11.46 -2.64
C GLY A 28 -11.16 10.08 -2.43
N LYS A 29 -10.54 9.00 -2.94
CA LYS A 29 -11.01 7.64 -2.62
C LYS A 29 -10.74 7.31 -1.16
N ARG A 30 -11.68 6.59 -0.55
CA ARG A 30 -11.52 6.11 0.83
C ARG A 30 -10.38 5.11 0.92
N LYS A 31 -9.56 5.24 1.96
CA LYS A 31 -8.50 4.27 2.29
C LYS A 31 -9.04 2.84 2.33
N CYS A 32 -10.25 2.66 2.87
CA CYS A 32 -10.92 1.36 2.99
C CYS A 32 -11.11 0.68 1.64
N ASP A 33 -11.68 1.37 0.65
CA ASP A 33 -11.87 0.84 -0.70
C ASP A 33 -10.55 0.40 -1.34
N ILE A 34 -9.50 1.20 -1.18
CA ILE A 34 -8.16 0.90 -1.71
C ILE A 34 -7.58 -0.34 -1.01
N ILE A 35 -7.72 -0.41 0.31
CA ILE A 35 -7.29 -1.56 1.12
C ILE A 35 -7.99 -2.85 0.69
N HIS A 36 -9.31 -2.78 0.49
CA HIS A 36 -10.12 -3.93 0.08
C HIS A 36 -9.87 -4.34 -1.37
N ALA A 37 -9.77 -3.38 -2.30
CA ALA A 37 -9.55 -3.66 -3.72
C ALA A 37 -8.17 -4.29 -3.99
N TYR A 38 -7.14 -3.88 -3.24
CA TYR A 38 -5.76 -4.32 -3.47
C TYR A 38 -5.21 -5.29 -2.40
N ASP A 39 -6.02 -5.69 -1.41
CA ASP A 39 -5.61 -6.56 -0.29
C ASP A 39 -4.33 -6.06 0.41
N ILE A 40 -4.24 -4.74 0.61
CA ILE A 40 -3.09 -4.08 1.27
C ILE A 40 -3.43 -3.73 2.71
N ALA A 41 -2.46 -3.83 3.61
CA ALA A 41 -2.70 -3.42 4.99
C ALA A 41 -2.88 -1.90 5.09
N SER A 42 -3.80 -1.45 5.95
CA SER A 42 -4.04 -0.02 6.21
C SER A 42 -2.77 0.74 6.62
N SER A 43 -1.98 0.13 7.51
CA SER A 43 -0.69 0.68 7.96
C SER A 43 0.34 0.78 6.82
N LEU A 44 0.23 -0.06 5.79
CA LEU A 44 1.13 -0.01 4.63
C LEU A 44 0.79 1.19 3.74
N LEU A 45 -0.50 1.40 3.47
CA LEU A 45 -0.98 2.55 2.70
C LEU A 45 -0.62 3.86 3.41
N ASP A 46 -0.80 3.92 4.73
CA ASP A 46 -0.47 5.10 5.53
C ASP A 46 1.03 5.44 5.48
N LYS A 47 1.90 4.43 5.59
CA LYS A 47 3.35 4.58 5.36
C LYS A 47 3.66 5.13 3.98
N TRP A 48 2.95 4.67 2.95
CA TRP A 48 3.17 5.15 1.59
C TRP A 48 2.72 6.60 1.39
N ILE A 49 1.58 6.99 1.97
CA ILE A 49 1.13 8.38 1.97
C ILE A 49 2.17 9.27 2.65
N ALA A 50 2.65 8.89 3.84
CA ALA A 50 3.68 9.64 4.55
C ALA A 50 5.02 9.70 3.78
N GLN A 51 5.43 8.62 3.11
CA GLN A 51 6.61 8.62 2.23
C GLN A 51 6.43 9.54 1.02
N SER A 52 5.25 9.52 0.40
CA SER A 52 4.94 10.36 -0.76
C SER A 52 4.95 11.85 -0.40
N ASP A 53 4.51 12.20 0.80
CA ASP A 53 4.45 13.57 1.30
C ASP A 53 5.84 14.09 1.64
N LYS A 54 6.68 13.24 2.25
CA LYS A 54 8.01 13.60 2.72
C LYS A 54 9.05 13.72 1.60
N SER A 55 9.00 12.85 0.58
CA SER A 55 10.02 12.79 -0.47
C SER A 55 9.51 13.10 -1.87
N GLY A 56 8.20 13.15 -2.11
CA GLY A 56 7.64 13.27 -3.47
C GLY A 56 7.94 12.08 -4.40
N SER A 57 8.77 11.13 -3.96
CA SER A 57 9.22 9.97 -4.73
C SER A 57 9.50 8.78 -3.80
N PHE A 58 9.15 7.59 -4.28
CA PHE A 58 9.42 6.32 -3.60
C PHE A 58 10.75 5.77 -4.13
N HIS A 59 11.87 6.29 -3.64
CA HIS A 59 13.20 5.70 -3.87
C HIS A 59 13.58 4.77 -2.72
#